data_AF-A0A0K8VV25-F1
#
_entry.id   AF-A0A0K8VV25-F1
#
_cell.length_a   1.000
_cell.length_b   1.000
_cell.length_c   1.000
_cell.angle_alpha   90.00
_cell.angle_beta   90.00
_cell.angle_gamma   90.00
#
_symmetry.space_group_name_H-M   'P 1'
#
loop_
_entity.id
_entity.type
_entity.pdbx_description
1 polymer ?
#
loop_
_entity_poly.entity_id
_entity_poly.type
_entity_poly.pdbx_seq_one_letter_code
_entity_poly.pdbx_strand_id
1 'polypeptide(L)'
;MSETKTDKVVRSLAMRSKLTNFPLIFETPDKLRTMSQNEKFVRKIAFDNCIAAEMRRQKSKFFQEQQKYIAQQLEENPVEIGGRTHSPTSSLEGKPTKSAHAETETADKATAVLREQRAASCRKSRMNNKLKKEALKHRNDFITAKLAVTQHTLASVTSKLQKAQLYLLRRGIDEAQIQNIRSIYGVGNITLD
;
A
#
# COMPACT_ATOMS: atom_id res chain seq x y z
N MET A 1 -10.31 32.91 -5.47
CA MET A 1 -9.75 33.25 -4.14
C MET A 1 -8.25 33.04 -4.19
N SER A 2 -7.48 34.12 -4.39
CA SER A 2 -6.01 34.07 -4.45
C SER A 2 -5.42 34.12 -3.04
N GLU A 3 -4.65 33.09 -2.65
CA GLU A 3 -3.96 33.06 -1.35
C GLU A 3 -3.08 34.29 -1.13
N THR A 4 -3.24 34.94 0.01
CA THR A 4 -2.48 36.15 0.36
C THR A 4 -1.06 35.78 0.82
N LYS A 5 -0.10 36.72 0.75
CA LYS A 5 1.29 36.48 1.20
C LYS A 5 1.36 36.02 2.67
N THR A 6 0.43 36.49 3.50
CA THR A 6 0.27 36.10 4.90
C THR A 6 -0.13 34.63 5.05
N ASP A 7 -1.02 34.11 4.20
CA ASP A 7 -1.45 32.71 4.24
C ASP A 7 -0.28 31.75 3.93
N LYS A 8 0.61 32.15 3.02
CA LYS A 8 1.82 31.38 2.68
C LYS A 8 2.80 31.33 3.85
N VAL A 9 2.99 32.46 4.55
CA VAL A 9 3.89 32.54 5.71
C VAL A 9 3.35 31.73 6.88
N VAL A 10 2.06 31.84 7.19
CA VAL A 10 1.40 31.08 8.25
C VAL A 10 1.43 29.59 7.96
N ARG A 11 1.15 29.17 6.70
CA ARG A 11 1.27 27.76 6.30
C ARG A 11 2.72 27.26 6.38
N SER A 12 3.70 28.10 6.05
CA SER A 12 5.13 27.76 6.18
C SER A 12 5.57 27.60 7.64
N LEU A 13 5.06 28.44 8.56
CA LEU A 13 5.32 28.36 10.00
C LEU A 13 4.64 27.15 10.63
N ALA A 14 3.39 26.85 10.23
CA ALA A 14 2.67 25.66 10.67
C ALA A 14 3.27 24.35 10.14
N MET A 15 3.90 24.37 8.96
CA MET A 15 4.71 23.25 8.47
C MET A 15 6.03 23.13 9.24
N ARG A 16 6.69 24.25 9.55
CA ARG A 16 7.92 24.26 10.37
C ARG A 16 7.66 23.70 11.78
N SER A 17 6.57 24.06 12.45
CA SER A 17 6.25 23.55 13.80
C SER A 17 5.91 22.05 13.85
N LYS A 18 5.50 21.46 12.72
CA LYS A 18 5.37 20.00 12.61
C LYS A 18 6.71 19.30 12.34
N LEU A 19 7.69 20.03 11.81
CA LEU A 19 9.03 19.55 11.49
C LEU A 19 10.04 19.78 12.64
N THR A 20 9.72 20.59 13.66
CA THR A 20 10.60 20.81 14.83
C THR A 20 10.82 19.55 15.68
N ASN A 21 9.95 18.56 15.56
CA ASN A 21 10.09 17.26 16.23
C ASN A 21 10.86 16.23 15.40
N PHE A 22 11.27 16.57 14.17
CA PHE A 22 12.11 15.69 13.37
C PHE A 22 13.58 15.96 13.72
N PRO A 23 14.32 14.97 14.24
CA PRO A 23 15.73 15.14 14.49
C PRO A 23 16.40 15.43 13.13
N LEU A 24 17.01 16.62 12.98
CA LEU A 24 17.90 17.07 11.89
C LEU A 24 17.42 18.11 10.86
N ILE A 25 16.18 18.58 10.79
CA ILE A 25 15.83 19.39 9.58
C ILE A 25 16.45 20.81 9.57
N PHE A 26 16.91 21.36 10.71
CA PHE A 26 17.26 22.79 10.78
C PHE A 26 18.54 23.16 11.54
N GLU A 27 19.42 22.21 11.88
CA GLU A 27 20.69 22.57 12.55
C GLU A 27 21.72 23.08 11.53
N THR A 28 22.48 24.09 11.92
CA THR A 28 23.54 24.67 11.06
C THR A 28 24.71 23.70 10.89
N PRO A 29 25.40 23.72 9.74
CA PRO A 29 26.56 22.86 9.49
C PRO A 29 27.65 22.97 10.57
N ASP A 30 27.88 24.18 11.09
CA ASP A 30 28.89 24.43 12.12
C ASP A 30 28.59 23.68 13.42
N LYS A 31 27.32 23.71 13.84
CA LYS A 31 26.89 23.02 15.06
C LYS A 31 27.02 21.51 14.91
N LEU A 32 26.75 20.95 13.73
CA LEU A 32 26.92 19.53 13.43
C LEU A 32 28.40 19.09 13.44
N ARG A 33 29.32 19.99 13.05
CA ARG A 33 30.77 19.75 13.09
C ARG A 33 31.31 19.69 14.50
N THR A 34 30.89 20.62 15.37
CA THR A 34 31.40 20.76 16.74
C THR A 34 30.81 19.75 17.73
N MET A 35 29.83 18.92 17.31
CA MET A 35 29.24 17.92 18.19
C MET A 35 30.25 16.85 18.64
N SER A 36 30.14 16.44 19.90
CA SER A 36 30.89 15.30 20.43
C SER A 36 30.48 13.99 19.75
N GLN A 37 31.36 12.99 19.80
CA GLN A 37 31.08 11.66 19.23
C GLN A 37 29.85 11.00 19.88
N ASN A 38 29.68 11.15 21.20
CA ASN A 38 28.54 10.60 21.92
C ASN A 38 27.22 11.26 21.49
N GLU A 39 27.18 12.59 21.35
CA GLU A 39 25.98 13.27 20.87
C GLU A 39 25.65 12.90 19.42
N LYS A 40 26.66 12.75 18.55
CA LYS A 40 26.47 12.26 17.17
C LYS A 40 25.85 10.85 17.17
N PHE A 41 26.32 9.97 18.05
CA PHE A 41 25.80 8.61 18.20
C PHE A 41 24.34 8.58 18.68
N VAL A 42 24.03 9.29 19.77
CA VAL A 42 22.67 9.38 20.32
C VAL A 42 21.70 9.96 19.29
N ARG A 43 22.11 10.99 18.55
CA ARG A 43 21.29 11.59 17.49
C ARG A 43 21.05 10.65 16.33
N LYS A 44 22.08 9.91 15.90
CA LYS A 44 21.92 8.90 14.84
C LYS A 44 20.85 7.87 15.23
N ILE A 45 20.91 7.35 16.46
CA ILE A 45 19.88 6.43 16.98
C ILE A 45 18.49 7.07 16.96
N ALA A 46 18.36 8.32 17.41
CA ALA A 46 17.08 9.02 17.41
C ALA A 46 16.51 9.20 15.98
N PHE A 47 17.38 9.50 15.01
CA PHE A 47 17.00 9.64 13.61
C PHE A 47 16.58 8.30 12.99
N ASP A 48 17.36 7.25 13.19
CA ASP A 48 17.04 5.91 12.71
C ASP A 48 15.71 5.41 13.30
N ASN A 49 15.47 5.67 14.58
CA ASN A 49 14.20 5.36 15.25
C ASN A 49 13.02 6.16 14.68
N CYS A 50 13.23 7.45 14.37
CA CYS A 50 12.22 8.31 13.76
C CYS A 50 11.85 7.79 12.36
N ILE A 51 12.84 7.47 11.53
CA ILE A 51 12.63 6.85 10.21
C ILE A 51 11.88 5.53 10.37
N ALA A 52 12.31 4.65 11.27
CA ALA A 52 11.66 3.37 11.49
C ALA A 52 10.20 3.52 11.93
N ALA A 53 9.90 4.51 12.78
CA ALA A 53 8.53 4.82 13.20
C ALA A 53 7.68 5.34 12.03
N GLU A 54 8.20 6.27 11.24
CA GLU A 54 7.48 6.80 10.08
C GLU A 54 7.28 5.72 9.01
N MET A 55 8.27 4.87 8.75
CA MET A 55 8.14 3.72 7.84
C MET A 55 7.06 2.74 8.31
N ARG A 56 6.96 2.45 9.60
CA ARG A 56 5.87 1.64 10.16
C ARG A 56 4.51 2.30 9.94
N ARG A 57 4.40 3.60 10.23
CA ARG A 57 3.18 4.38 10.01
C ARG A 57 2.75 4.36 8.54
N GLN A 58 3.68 4.56 7.61
CA GLN A 58 3.41 4.52 6.18
C GLN A 58 2.98 3.14 5.70
N LYS A 59 3.60 2.06 6.17
CA LYS A 59 3.17 0.68 5.88
C LYS A 59 1.75 0.42 6.35
N SER A 60 1.41 0.81 7.58
CA SER A 60 0.06 0.65 8.12
C SER A 60 -0.97 1.44 7.31
N LYS A 61 -0.66 2.70 6.98
CA LYS A 61 -1.54 3.54 6.15
C LYS A 61 -1.73 2.95 4.76
N PHE A 62 -0.65 2.48 4.12
CA PHE A 62 -0.71 1.85 2.80
C PHE A 62 -1.61 0.61 2.81
N PHE A 63 -1.49 -0.24 3.84
CA PHE A 63 -2.33 -1.42 3.99
C PHE A 63 -3.81 -1.04 4.15
N GLN A 64 -4.12 -0.05 4.99
CA GLN A 64 -5.50 0.44 5.18
C GLN A 64 -6.09 1.01 3.88
N GLU A 65 -5.33 1.84 3.16
CA GLU A 65 -5.76 2.38 1.87
C GLU A 65 -6.00 1.27 0.83
N GLN A 66 -5.14 0.26 0.80
CA GLN A 66 -5.29 -0.90 -0.09
C GLN A 66 -6.59 -1.66 0.21
N GLN A 67 -6.85 -1.99 1.49
CA GLN A 67 -8.07 -2.71 1.86
C GLN A 67 -9.33 -1.91 1.54
N LYS A 68 -9.31 -0.61 1.82
CA LYS A 68 -10.42 0.29 1.48
C LYS A 68 -10.67 0.33 -0.03
N TYR A 69 -9.61 0.43 -0.83
CA TYR A 69 -9.71 0.42 -2.29
C TYR A 69 -10.29 -0.89 -2.82
N ILE A 70 -9.82 -2.05 -2.33
CA ILE A 70 -10.34 -3.36 -2.74
C ILE A 70 -11.82 -3.49 -2.39
N ALA A 71 -12.21 -3.11 -1.17
CA ALA A 71 -13.61 -3.16 -0.75
C ALA A 71 -14.50 -2.30 -1.66
N GLN A 72 -14.08 -1.07 -1.93
CA GLN A 72 -14.80 -0.16 -2.84
C GLN A 72 -14.91 -0.73 -4.25
N GLN A 73 -13.83 -1.30 -4.80
CA GLN A 73 -13.86 -1.87 -6.15
C GLN A 73 -14.77 -3.10 -6.27
N LEU A 74 -14.86 -3.93 -5.21
CA LEU A 74 -15.77 -5.08 -5.17
C LEU A 74 -17.24 -4.66 -4.97
N GLU A 75 -17.49 -3.52 -4.33
CA GLU A 75 -18.82 -2.93 -4.19
C GLU A 75 -19.29 -2.32 -5.52
N GLU A 76 -18.41 -1.58 -6.20
CA GLU A 76 -18.67 -0.98 -7.51
C GLU A 76 -18.78 -2.03 -8.63
N ASN A 77 -18.01 -3.13 -8.54
CA ASN A 77 -17.98 -4.21 -9.51
C ASN A 77 -18.34 -5.55 -8.83
N PRO A 78 -19.63 -5.79 -8.54
CA PRO A 78 -20.05 -7.00 -7.86
C PRO A 78 -19.69 -8.23 -8.69
N VAL A 79 -19.06 -9.21 -8.06
CA VAL A 79 -18.67 -10.46 -8.72
C VAL A 79 -19.91 -11.22 -9.15
N GLU A 80 -20.11 -11.39 -10.45
CA GLU A 80 -21.22 -12.17 -11.00
C GLU A 80 -21.13 -13.64 -10.54
N ILE A 81 -21.96 -13.97 -9.56
CA ILE A 81 -22.22 -15.33 -9.13
C ILE A 81 -23.29 -15.89 -10.06
N GLY A 82 -22.88 -16.23 -11.28
CA GLY A 82 -23.72 -17.01 -12.18
C GLY A 82 -24.09 -18.33 -11.50
N GLY A 83 -25.32 -18.41 -10.99
CA GLY A 83 -25.94 -19.67 -10.64
C GLY A 83 -26.07 -20.48 -11.92
N ARG A 84 -25.43 -21.64 -12.01
CA ARG A 84 -25.90 -22.65 -12.97
C ARG A 84 -27.28 -23.09 -12.47
N THR A 85 -28.32 -22.35 -12.84
CA THR A 85 -29.73 -22.70 -12.63
C THR A 85 -30.19 -23.79 -13.58
N HIS A 86 -29.38 -24.13 -14.59
CA HIS A 86 -29.64 -25.26 -15.47
C HIS A 86 -28.80 -26.47 -15.02
N SER A 87 -29.40 -27.33 -14.21
CA SER A 87 -29.14 -28.77 -14.37
C SER A 87 -29.48 -29.10 -15.82
N PRO A 88 -28.63 -29.83 -16.56
CA PRO A 88 -29.09 -30.42 -17.81
C PRO A 88 -30.15 -31.46 -17.44
N THR A 89 -31.42 -31.09 -17.59
CA THR A 89 -32.49 -32.06 -17.77
C THR A 89 -32.26 -32.77 -19.09
N SER A 90 -31.48 -33.85 -19.05
CA SER A 90 -31.60 -34.96 -20.00
C SER A 90 -32.24 -36.10 -19.20
N SER A 91 -33.57 -36.21 -19.20
CA SER A 91 -34.33 -36.98 -20.19
C SER A 91 -33.70 -38.35 -20.43
N LEU A 92 -34.20 -39.34 -19.69
CA LEU A 92 -34.36 -40.71 -20.17
C LEU A 92 -35.59 -41.27 -19.45
N GLU A 93 -36.70 -41.32 -20.19
CA GLU A 93 -37.83 -42.17 -19.87
C GLU A 93 -37.35 -43.60 -19.62
N GLY A 94 -37.75 -44.17 -18.48
CA GLY A 94 -37.41 -45.53 -18.11
C GLY A 94 -38.35 -46.04 -17.02
N LYS A 95 -39.55 -46.48 -17.46
CA LYS A 95 -40.43 -47.51 -16.88
C LYS A 95 -40.44 -47.69 -15.34
N PRO A 96 -41.61 -47.59 -14.66
CA PRO A 96 -41.70 -47.92 -13.23
C PRO A 96 -41.80 -49.43 -13.06
N THR A 97 -40.67 -50.11 -12.82
CA THR A 97 -40.71 -51.45 -12.22
C THR A 97 -40.90 -51.29 -10.71
N LYS A 98 -42.10 -51.63 -10.24
CA LYS A 98 -42.38 -51.89 -8.83
C LYS A 98 -41.43 -52.99 -8.33
N SER A 99 -40.57 -52.69 -7.38
CA SER A 99 -40.05 -53.69 -6.46
C SER A 99 -39.87 -53.06 -5.08
N ALA A 100 -40.51 -53.70 -4.11
CA ALA A 100 -40.55 -53.33 -2.72
C ALA A 100 -39.14 -53.24 -2.12
N HIS A 101 -38.82 -52.11 -1.50
CA HIS A 101 -37.87 -52.06 -0.40
C HIS A 101 -38.26 -50.92 0.56
N ALA A 102 -39.31 -51.17 1.32
CA ALA A 102 -39.67 -50.35 2.47
C ALA A 102 -38.73 -50.73 3.63
N GLU A 103 -37.53 -50.15 3.67
CA GLU A 103 -36.68 -50.10 4.89
C GLU A 103 -35.45 -49.16 4.77
N THR A 104 -35.26 -48.42 3.65
CA THR A 104 -34.06 -47.57 3.43
C THR A 104 -34.34 -46.07 3.35
N GLU A 105 -35.56 -45.61 3.64
CA GLU A 105 -35.94 -44.20 3.44
C GLU A 105 -35.22 -43.20 4.38
N THR A 106 -34.72 -43.64 5.53
CA THR A 106 -34.01 -42.78 6.49
C THR A 106 -32.52 -42.64 6.16
N ALA A 107 -31.87 -43.72 5.69
CA ALA A 107 -30.50 -43.70 5.22
C ALA A 107 -30.35 -42.90 3.91
N ASP A 108 -31.35 -42.96 3.03
CA ASP A 108 -31.38 -42.19 1.79
C ASP A 108 -31.60 -40.68 2.03
N LYS A 109 -32.39 -40.30 3.04
CA LYS A 109 -32.54 -38.88 3.44
C LYS A 109 -31.26 -38.32 4.06
N ALA A 110 -30.61 -39.07 4.96
CA ALA A 110 -29.35 -38.64 5.57
C ALA A 110 -28.24 -38.48 4.51
N THR A 111 -28.14 -39.41 3.56
CA THR A 111 -27.16 -39.30 2.46
C THR A 111 -27.52 -38.19 1.47
N ALA A 112 -28.80 -37.94 1.18
CA ALA A 112 -29.23 -36.81 0.37
C ALA A 112 -28.87 -35.45 1.01
N VAL A 113 -29.13 -35.28 2.30
CA VAL A 113 -28.74 -34.08 3.06
C VAL A 113 -27.22 -33.87 3.02
N LEU A 114 -26.44 -34.94 3.19
CA LEU A 114 -24.97 -34.87 3.16
C LEU A 114 -24.43 -34.51 1.77
N ARG A 115 -25.07 -34.99 0.70
CA ARG A 115 -24.77 -34.58 -0.69
C ARG A 115 -25.10 -33.10 -0.92
N GLU A 116 -26.23 -32.62 -0.40
CA GLU A 116 -26.62 -31.22 -0.51
C GLU A 116 -25.66 -30.29 0.24
N GLN A 117 -25.30 -30.64 1.49
CA GLN A 117 -24.30 -29.90 2.26
C GLN A 117 -22.95 -29.84 1.53
N ARG A 118 -22.51 -30.95 0.94
CA ARG A 118 -21.28 -30.98 0.13
C ARG A 118 -21.39 -30.08 -1.09
N ALA A 119 -22.52 -30.12 -1.80
CA ALA A 119 -22.77 -29.24 -2.94
C ALA A 119 -22.79 -27.76 -2.55
N ALA A 120 -23.42 -27.41 -1.43
CA ALA A 120 -23.44 -26.05 -0.88
C ALA A 120 -22.03 -25.56 -0.50
N SER A 121 -21.23 -26.42 0.15
CA SER A 121 -19.83 -26.13 0.47
C SER A 121 -19.00 -25.89 -0.79
N CYS A 122 -19.17 -26.73 -1.83
CA CYS A 122 -18.51 -26.53 -3.12
C CYS A 122 -18.92 -25.21 -3.80
N ARG A 123 -20.21 -24.83 -3.74
CA ARG A 123 -20.69 -23.54 -4.25
C ARG A 123 -20.04 -22.37 -3.50
N LYS A 124 -20.02 -22.41 -2.16
CA LYS A 124 -19.37 -21.39 -1.32
C LYS A 124 -17.87 -21.27 -1.61
N SER A 125 -17.18 -22.39 -1.76
CA SER A 125 -15.75 -22.42 -2.12
C SER A 125 -15.49 -21.77 -3.49
N ARG A 126 -16.30 -22.10 -4.50
CA ARG A 126 -16.21 -21.47 -5.83
C ARG A 126 -16.44 -19.96 -5.77
N MET A 127 -17.44 -19.50 -5.03
CA MET A 127 -17.72 -18.08 -4.84
C MET A 127 -16.55 -17.37 -4.14
N ASN A 128 -16.05 -17.94 -3.05
CA ASN A 128 -14.89 -17.40 -2.33
C ASN A 128 -13.63 -17.32 -3.23
N ASN A 129 -13.41 -18.31 -4.09
CA ASN A 129 -12.27 -18.29 -5.01
C ASN A 129 -12.42 -17.21 -6.08
N LYS A 130 -13.63 -16.99 -6.62
CA LYS A 130 -13.88 -15.87 -7.53
C LYS A 130 -13.62 -14.52 -6.84
N LEU A 131 -14.18 -14.32 -5.64
CA LEU A 131 -13.96 -13.10 -4.85
C LEU A 131 -12.48 -12.86 -4.55
N LYS A 132 -11.74 -13.91 -4.14
CA LYS A 132 -10.30 -13.81 -3.90
C LYS A 132 -9.52 -13.43 -5.16
N LYS A 133 -9.90 -13.94 -6.33
CA LYS A 133 -9.25 -13.60 -7.61
C LYS A 133 -9.46 -12.13 -7.97
N GLU A 134 -10.69 -11.64 -7.90
CA GLU A 134 -10.98 -10.23 -8.19
C GLU A 134 -10.35 -9.30 -7.13
N ALA A 135 -10.41 -9.65 -5.84
CA ALA A 135 -9.72 -8.90 -4.80
C ALA A 135 -8.20 -8.80 -5.04
N LEU A 136 -7.57 -9.90 -5.51
CA LEU A 136 -6.16 -9.91 -5.85
C LEU A 136 -5.85 -9.05 -7.09
N LYS A 137 -6.74 -9.05 -8.09
CA LYS A 137 -6.62 -8.18 -9.26
C LYS A 137 -6.65 -6.70 -8.85
N HIS A 138 -7.67 -6.27 -8.10
CA HIS A 138 -7.77 -4.90 -7.61
C HIS A 138 -6.59 -4.51 -6.71
N ARG A 139 -6.09 -5.44 -5.89
CA ARG A 139 -4.85 -5.24 -5.12
C ARG A 139 -3.66 -4.90 -6.03
N ASN A 140 -3.47 -5.65 -7.11
CA ASN A 140 -2.37 -5.45 -8.04
C ASN A 140 -2.52 -4.13 -8.81
N ASP A 141 -3.74 -3.78 -9.20
CA ASP A 141 -4.05 -2.50 -9.86
C ASP A 141 -3.70 -1.32 -8.94
N PHE A 142 -4.09 -1.40 -7.67
CA PHE A 142 -3.73 -0.41 -6.64
C PHE A 142 -2.22 -0.25 -6.47
N ILE A 143 -1.50 -1.38 -6.36
CA ILE A 143 -0.04 -1.36 -6.19
C ILE A 143 0.63 -0.72 -7.40
N THR A 144 0.22 -1.10 -8.61
CA THR A 144 0.76 -0.55 -9.88
C THR A 144 0.54 0.96 -9.96
N ALA A 145 -0.68 1.43 -9.66
CA ALA A 145 -0.99 2.85 -9.67
C ALA A 145 -0.18 3.63 -8.62
N LYS A 146 -0.07 3.12 -7.39
CA LYS A 146 0.74 3.74 -6.33
C LYS A 146 2.22 3.76 -6.69
N LEU A 147 2.74 2.71 -7.32
CA LEU A 147 4.13 2.64 -7.79
C LEU A 147 4.42 3.71 -8.83
N ALA A 148 3.57 3.86 -9.84
CA ALA A 148 3.72 4.89 -10.87
C ALA A 148 3.75 6.32 -10.27
N VAL A 149 2.84 6.63 -9.35
CA VAL A 149 2.82 7.92 -8.63
C VAL A 149 4.10 8.14 -7.82
N THR A 150 4.60 7.08 -7.18
CA THR A 150 5.80 7.15 -6.35
C THR A 150 7.05 7.37 -7.21
N GLN A 151 7.17 6.68 -8.34
CA GLN A 151 8.24 6.88 -9.32
C GLN A 151 8.25 8.32 -9.87
N HIS A 152 7.09 8.85 -10.25
CA HIS A 152 6.98 10.23 -10.71
C HIS A 152 7.38 11.24 -9.61
N THR A 153 6.93 11.01 -8.37
CA THR A 153 7.28 11.87 -7.23
C THR A 153 8.78 11.84 -6.95
N LEU A 154 9.38 10.64 -6.99
CA LEU A 154 10.83 10.47 -6.83
C LEU A 154 11.60 11.23 -7.92
N ALA A 155 11.24 11.07 -9.19
CA ALA A 155 11.85 11.80 -10.30
C ALA A 155 11.74 13.33 -10.11
N SER A 156 10.60 13.83 -9.63
CA SER A 156 10.42 15.26 -9.34
C SER A 156 11.33 15.76 -8.22
N VAL A 157 11.44 14.99 -7.13
CA VAL A 157 12.33 15.32 -6.00
C VAL A 157 13.79 15.30 -6.44
N THR A 158 14.21 14.27 -7.17
CA THR A 158 15.56 14.16 -7.73
C THR A 158 15.85 15.36 -8.63
N SER A 159 14.96 15.72 -9.56
CA SER A 159 15.14 16.90 -10.42
C SER A 159 15.28 18.21 -9.64
N LYS A 160 14.51 18.39 -8.56
CA LYS A 160 14.64 19.57 -7.68
C LYS A 160 15.99 19.59 -6.95
N LEU A 161 16.47 18.44 -6.48
CA LEU A 161 17.77 18.32 -5.83
C LEU A 161 18.91 18.62 -6.81
N GLN A 162 18.82 18.13 -8.05
CA GLN A 162 19.78 18.44 -9.12
C GLN A 162 19.79 19.94 -9.43
N LYS A 163 18.62 20.59 -9.58
CA LYS A 163 18.52 22.04 -9.78
C LYS A 163 19.11 22.83 -8.61
N ALA A 164 18.90 22.37 -7.38
CA ALA A 164 19.49 22.98 -6.20
C ALA A 164 21.02 22.86 -6.20
N GLN A 165 21.57 21.68 -6.55
CA GLN A 165 23.01 21.49 -6.69
C GLN A 165 23.61 22.44 -7.74
N LEU A 166 23.00 22.52 -8.94
CA LEU A 166 23.44 23.44 -9.99
C LEU A 166 23.40 24.91 -9.54
N TYR A 167 22.38 25.29 -8.77
CA TYR A 167 22.28 26.63 -8.20
C TYR A 167 23.41 26.94 -7.22
N LEU A 168 23.78 25.99 -6.36
CA LEU A 168 24.90 26.13 -5.42
C LEU A 168 26.23 26.25 -6.17
N LEU A 169 26.47 25.40 -7.17
CA LEU A 169 27.66 25.47 -8.03
C LEU A 169 27.79 26.84 -8.71
N ARG A 170 26.69 27.36 -9.27
CA ARG A 170 26.67 28.71 -9.89
C ARG A 170 26.93 29.85 -8.91
N ARG A 171 26.64 29.65 -7.62
CA ARG A 171 26.93 30.62 -6.54
C ARG A 171 28.39 30.56 -6.07
N GLY A 172 29.22 29.71 -6.66
CA GLY A 172 30.63 29.55 -6.31
C GLY A 172 30.89 28.56 -5.17
N ILE A 173 29.88 27.77 -4.77
CA ILE A 173 30.07 26.66 -3.83
C ILE A 173 30.62 25.47 -4.61
N ASP A 174 31.83 25.04 -4.29
CA ASP A 174 32.49 23.95 -5.02
C ASP A 174 31.85 22.58 -4.73
N GLU A 175 32.12 21.58 -5.58
CA GLU A 175 31.56 20.24 -5.41
C GLU A 175 32.08 19.55 -4.13
N ALA A 176 33.28 19.89 -3.65
CA ALA A 176 33.81 19.34 -2.40
C ALA A 176 33.07 19.86 -1.17
N GLN A 177 32.63 21.12 -1.18
CA GLN A 177 31.80 21.76 -0.17
C GLN A 177 30.39 21.15 -0.18
N ILE A 178 29.82 20.91 -1.37
CA ILE A 178 28.54 20.21 -1.51
C ILE A 178 28.65 18.78 -0.96
N GLN A 179 29.73 18.07 -1.26
CA GLN A 179 29.99 16.74 -0.73
C GLN A 179 30.22 16.73 0.79
N ASN A 180 30.88 17.75 1.33
CA ASN A 180 31.03 17.93 2.76
C ASN A 180 29.66 18.14 3.44
N ILE A 181 28.79 18.98 2.87
CA ILE A 181 27.42 19.17 3.35
C ILE A 181 26.64 17.85 3.30
N ARG A 182 26.73 17.10 2.18
CA ARG A 182 26.12 15.77 2.05
C ARG A 182 26.58 14.82 3.15
N SER A 183 27.89 14.75 3.40
CA SER A 183 28.48 13.93 4.46
C SER A 183 27.95 14.34 5.85
N ILE A 184 27.88 15.64 6.14
CA ILE A 184 27.36 16.17 7.41
C ILE A 184 25.91 15.73 7.65
N TYR A 185 25.06 15.76 6.63
CA TYR A 185 23.65 15.37 6.72
C TYR A 185 23.41 13.87 6.44
N GLY A 186 24.47 13.08 6.21
CA GLY A 186 24.35 11.65 5.90
C GLY A 186 23.64 11.35 4.57
N VAL A 187 23.62 12.31 3.64
CA VAL A 187 23.04 12.15 2.32
C VAL A 187 24.11 11.54 1.40
N GLY A 188 23.84 10.37 0.83
CA GLY A 188 24.76 9.74 -0.13
C GLY A 188 24.89 10.53 -1.44
N ASN A 189 25.75 10.05 -2.33
CA ASN A 189 25.80 10.56 -3.70
C ASN A 189 24.45 10.33 -4.37
N ILE A 190 23.73 11.42 -4.63
CA ILE A 190 22.60 11.39 -5.56
C ILE A 190 23.26 11.35 -6.94
N THR A 191 23.43 10.15 -7.49
CA THR A 191 23.97 9.99 -8.84
C THR A 191 23.06 10.73 -9.81
N LEU A 192 23.68 11.62 -10.59
CA LEU A 192 23.09 12.25 -11.77
C LEU A 192 23.19 11.20 -12.89
N ASP A 193 22.22 10.30 -12.96
CA ASP A 193 21.97 9.59 -14.22
C ASP A 193 21.18 10.52 -15.17
#